data_AF-A0A522UGK4-F1
#
_entry.id   AF-A0A522UGK4-F1
#
_cell.length_a   1.000
_cell.length_b   1.000
_cell.length_c   1.000
_cell.angle_alpha   90.00
_cell.angle_beta   90.00
_cell.angle_gamma   90.00
#
_symmetry.space_group_name_H-M   'P 1'
#
loop_
_entity.id
_entity.type
_entity.pdbx_description
1 polymer ?
#
loop_
_entity_poly.entity_id
_entity_poly.type
_entity_poly.pdbx_seq_one_letter_code
_entity_poly.pdbx_strand_id
1 'polypeptide(L)'
;MNTGLLHNLTFWSGVTAWVLAQMIKVVLNTARTHQFDFRFLYSPGGMPSSHTAAACAVATSVAVLEGLGSTIFAVTLLIAFIVMYDAQGVRRAAGQQARILNQMFEALRTHHRLQAHTLAELLGHTPLEVFAGSLLGIAVALLIHAYAV
;
A
#
# COMPACT_ATOMS: atom_id res chain seq x y z
N MET A 1 -14.07 19.78 23.78
CA MET A 1 -13.48 18.67 23.02
C MET A 1 -13.05 19.20 21.67
N ASN A 2 -11.75 19.37 21.43
CA ASN A 2 -11.24 19.78 20.11
C ASN A 2 -11.34 18.58 19.16
N THR A 3 -12.52 18.37 18.57
CA THR A 3 -12.80 17.28 17.61
C THR A 3 -12.30 17.58 16.20
N GLY A 4 -11.19 18.31 16.08
CA GLY A 4 -10.57 18.61 14.79
C GLY A 4 -9.77 17.43 14.28
N LEU A 5 -9.87 17.14 12.98
CA LEU A 5 -9.04 16.14 12.27
C LEU A 5 -7.53 16.30 12.59
N LEU A 6 -7.09 17.53 12.80
CA LEU A 6 -5.70 17.88 13.12
C LEU A 6 -5.21 17.36 14.47
N HIS A 7 -6.11 17.00 15.40
CA HIS A 7 -5.74 16.44 16.72
C HIS A 7 -6.05 14.94 16.81
N ASN A 8 -6.48 14.31 15.70
CA ASN A 8 -6.85 12.90 15.71
C ASN A 8 -5.62 12.01 15.53
N LEU A 9 -5.23 11.30 16.59
CA LEU A 9 -4.06 10.40 16.60
C LEU A 9 -4.19 9.26 15.59
N THR A 10 -5.40 8.74 15.35
CA THR A 10 -5.65 7.69 14.36
C THR A 10 -5.43 8.19 12.94
N PHE A 11 -5.89 9.41 12.64
CA PHE A 11 -5.64 10.05 11.35
C PHE A 11 -4.14 10.23 11.12
N TRP A 12 -3.43 10.82 12.08
CA TRP A 12 -1.99 11.03 11.97
C TRP A 12 -1.18 9.74 11.95
N SER A 13 -1.63 8.68 12.62
CA SER A 13 -1.01 7.36 12.54
C SER A 13 -1.06 6.82 11.11
N GLY A 14 -2.23 6.85 10.48
CA GLY A 14 -2.41 6.42 9.09
C GLY A 14 -1.59 7.24 8.10
N VAL A 15 -1.68 8.58 8.19
CA VAL A 15 -0.98 9.51 7.28
C VAL A 15 0.53 9.38 7.43
N THR A 16 1.04 9.36 8.65
CA THR A 16 2.50 9.28 8.90
C THR A 16 3.04 7.94 8.42
N ALA A 17 2.34 6.83 8.69
CA ALA A 17 2.75 5.51 8.20
C ALA A 17 2.76 5.46 6.66
N TRP A 18 1.76 6.06 6.02
CA TRP A 18 1.70 6.15 4.56
C TRP A 18 2.87 6.96 3.98
N VAL A 19 3.12 8.17 4.52
CA VAL A 19 4.22 9.04 4.06
C VAL A 19 5.57 8.35 4.27
N LEU A 20 5.81 7.77 5.45
CA LEU A 20 7.05 7.06 5.74
C LEU A 20 7.26 5.86 4.81
N ALA A 21 6.22 5.08 4.52
CA ALA A 21 6.31 3.98 3.57
C ALA A 21 6.73 4.46 2.17
N GLN A 22 6.18 5.57 1.69
CA GLN A 22 6.57 6.16 0.41
C GLN A 22 8.02 6.68 0.42
N MET A 23 8.43 7.35 1.50
CA MET A 23 9.81 7.84 1.64
C MET A 23 10.81 6.69 1.66
N ILE A 24 10.55 5.63 2.44
CA ILE A 24 11.39 4.43 2.49
C ILE A 24 11.48 3.79 1.10
N LYS A 25 10.37 3.69 0.38
CA LYS A 25 10.35 3.14 -0.99
C LYS A 25 11.24 3.93 -1.94
N VAL A 26 11.17 5.26 -1.93
CA VAL A 26 12.00 6.12 -2.76
C VAL A 26 13.48 5.95 -2.43
N VAL A 27 13.83 5.91 -1.14
CA VAL A 27 15.22 5.73 -0.69
C VAL A 27 15.75 4.36 -1.11
N LEU A 28 15.02 3.28 -0.86
CA LEU A 28 15.42 1.92 -1.24
C LEU A 28 15.57 1.77 -2.75
N ASN A 29 14.66 2.37 -3.53
CA ASN A 29 14.75 2.32 -4.98
C ASN A 29 15.97 3.09 -5.49
N THR A 30 16.17 4.31 -5.01
CA THR A 30 17.32 5.15 -5.40
C THR A 30 18.65 4.48 -5.04
N ALA A 31 18.72 3.85 -3.87
CA ALA A 31 19.90 3.10 -3.46
C ALA A 31 20.19 1.88 -4.36
N ARG A 32 19.15 1.26 -4.93
CA ARG A 32 19.27 0.09 -5.81
C ARG A 32 19.58 0.46 -7.25
N THR A 33 18.99 1.54 -7.77
CA THR A 33 19.12 1.94 -9.18
C THR A 33 20.22 2.99 -9.40
N HIS A 34 20.73 3.60 -8.34
CA HIS A 34 21.59 4.81 -8.38
C HIS A 34 20.98 5.98 -9.19
N GLN A 35 19.66 5.94 -9.44
CA GLN A 35 18.94 6.95 -10.20
C GLN A 35 17.73 7.41 -9.40
N PHE A 36 17.64 8.72 -9.19
CA PHE A 36 16.45 9.34 -8.63
C PHE A 36 15.35 9.37 -9.70
N ASP A 37 14.40 8.44 -9.60
CA ASP A 37 13.20 8.45 -10.44
C ASP A 37 11.94 8.62 -9.59
N PHE A 38 11.36 9.82 -9.61
CA PHE A 38 10.11 10.16 -8.94
C PHE A 38 8.91 9.39 -9.48
N ARG A 39 9.01 8.75 -10.66
CA ARG A 39 7.94 7.89 -11.20
C ARG A 39 7.65 6.70 -10.30
N PHE A 40 8.61 6.28 -9.46
CA PHE A 40 8.40 5.21 -8.48
C PHE A 40 7.45 5.57 -7.32
N LEU A 41 7.23 6.86 -7.03
CA LEU A 41 6.18 7.27 -6.07
C LEU A 41 4.77 6.89 -6.57
N TYR A 42 4.60 6.85 -7.89
CA TYR A 42 3.35 6.52 -8.56
C TYR A 42 3.37 5.11 -9.20
N SER A 43 4.50 4.42 -9.15
CA SER A 43 4.61 3.07 -9.71
C SER A 43 3.85 2.08 -8.84
N PRO A 44 2.99 1.22 -9.43
CA PRO A 44 2.36 0.14 -8.67
C PRO A 44 3.43 -0.86 -8.20
N GLY A 45 3.56 -1.05 -6.89
CA GLY A 45 4.51 -1.99 -6.26
C GLY A 45 5.61 -1.34 -5.39
N GLY A 46 6.52 -2.16 -4.87
CA GLY A 46 7.69 -1.74 -4.10
C GLY A 46 7.57 -1.91 -2.58
N MET A 47 8.71 -2.05 -1.91
CA MET A 47 8.81 -2.27 -0.46
C MET A 47 9.01 -0.94 0.29
N PRO A 48 8.30 -0.70 1.42
CA PRO A 48 7.14 -1.43 1.94
C PRO A 48 5.81 -0.99 1.28
N SER A 49 4.75 -1.78 1.44
CA SER A 49 3.40 -1.42 0.98
C SER A 49 2.84 -0.25 1.80
N SER A 50 2.62 0.90 1.16
CA SER A 50 2.09 2.12 1.81
C SER A 50 0.61 2.04 2.19
N HIS A 51 -0.21 1.36 1.39
CA HIS A 51 -1.62 1.12 1.72
C HIS A 51 -1.76 0.20 2.93
N THR A 52 -0.93 -0.85 2.98
CA THR A 52 -0.89 -1.76 4.14
C THR A 52 -0.39 -1.04 5.38
N ALA A 53 0.68 -0.25 5.28
CA ALA A 53 1.19 0.52 6.40
C ALA A 53 0.13 1.47 6.98
N ALA A 54 -0.58 2.20 6.13
CA ALA A 54 -1.66 3.08 6.56
C ALA A 54 -2.79 2.32 7.25
N ALA A 55 -3.28 1.22 6.65
CA ALA A 55 -4.40 0.45 7.19
C ALA A 55 -4.04 -0.21 8.53
N CYS A 56 -2.85 -0.78 8.65
CA CYS A 56 -2.35 -1.33 9.92
C CYS A 56 -2.16 -0.26 10.98
N ALA A 57 -1.61 0.92 10.63
CA ALA A 57 -1.46 2.01 11.58
C ALA A 57 -2.81 2.50 12.13
N VAL A 58 -3.83 2.60 11.28
CA VAL A 58 -5.20 2.95 11.70
C VAL A 58 -5.76 1.87 12.63
N ALA A 59 -5.70 0.59 12.25
CA ALA A 59 -6.21 -0.50 13.08
C ALA A 59 -5.49 -0.58 14.43
N THR A 60 -4.16 -0.41 14.45
CA THR A 60 -3.37 -0.37 15.69
C THR A 60 -3.72 0.84 16.55
N SER A 61 -3.88 2.03 15.96
CA SER A 61 -4.30 3.23 16.70
C SER A 61 -5.68 3.05 17.34
N VAL A 62 -6.62 2.45 16.61
CA VAL A 62 -7.95 2.13 17.14
C VAL A 62 -7.87 1.08 18.25
N ALA A 63 -7.02 0.06 18.12
CA ALA A 63 -6.78 -0.91 19.19
C ALA A 63 -6.28 -0.25 20.48
N VAL A 64 -5.39 0.73 20.37
CA VAL A 64 -4.83 1.46 21.53
C VAL A 64 -5.88 2.35 22.19
N LEU A 65 -6.68 3.07 21.40
CA LEU A 65 -7.67 4.03 21.92
C LEU A 65 -8.96 3.38 22.43
N GLU A 66 -9.47 2.39 21.70
CA GLU A 66 -10.81 1.81 21.90
C GLU A 66 -10.74 0.38 22.47
N GLY A 67 -9.54 -0.22 22.50
CA GLY A 67 -9.31 -1.58 22.93
C GLY A 67 -9.61 -2.64 21.85
N LEU A 68 -8.99 -3.81 22.02
CA LEU A 68 -9.11 -4.96 21.11
C LEU A 68 -10.51 -5.58 21.09
N GLY A 69 -11.34 -5.33 22.10
CA GLY A 69 -12.72 -5.82 22.17
C GLY A 69 -13.74 -4.92 21.47
N SER A 70 -13.33 -3.74 20.97
CA SER A 70 -14.27 -2.79 20.38
C SER A 70 -14.73 -3.20 18.98
N THR A 71 -15.99 -2.91 18.66
CA THR A 71 -16.55 -3.12 17.32
C THR A 71 -15.77 -2.32 16.27
N ILE A 72 -15.32 -1.11 16.61
CA ILE A 72 -14.57 -0.26 15.69
C ILE A 72 -13.16 -0.82 15.40
N PHE A 73 -12.50 -1.45 16.37
CA PHE A 73 -11.27 -2.20 16.12
C PHE A 73 -11.52 -3.38 15.18
N ALA A 74 -12.58 -4.17 15.42
CA ALA A 74 -12.92 -5.30 14.54
C ALA A 74 -13.15 -4.86 13.08
N VAL A 75 -13.87 -3.75 12.88
CA VAL A 75 -14.11 -3.17 11.54
C VAL A 75 -12.80 -2.71 10.90
N THR A 76 -11.97 -1.95 11.62
CA THR A 76 -10.70 -1.44 11.06
C THR A 76 -9.69 -2.55 10.78
N LEU A 77 -9.63 -3.59 11.62
CA LEU A 77 -8.82 -4.77 11.41
C LEU A 77 -9.27 -5.56 10.16
N LEU A 78 -10.58 -5.76 9.99
CA LEU A 78 -11.12 -6.42 8.80
C LEU A 78 -10.79 -5.63 7.52
N ILE A 79 -10.95 -4.31 7.55
CA ILE A 79 -10.56 -3.44 6.43
C ILE A 79 -9.06 -3.56 6.14
N ALA A 80 -8.20 -3.62 7.17
CA ALA A 80 -6.77 -3.84 6.97
C ALA A 80 -6.47 -5.16 6.25
N PHE A 81 -7.15 -6.26 6.62
CA PHE A 81 -7.01 -7.53 5.91
C PHE A 81 -7.48 -7.47 4.45
N ILE A 82 -8.60 -6.79 4.18
CA ILE A 82 -9.08 -6.60 2.80
C ILE A 82 -8.05 -5.82 1.98
N VAL A 83 -7.47 -4.75 2.53
CA VAL A 83 -6.43 -3.95 1.87
C VAL A 83 -5.17 -4.79 1.61
N MET A 84 -4.76 -5.63 2.57
CA MET A 84 -3.64 -6.55 2.39
C MET A 84 -3.90 -7.56 1.26
N TYR A 85 -5.11 -8.10 1.19
CA TYR A 85 -5.49 -9.07 0.17
C TYR A 85 -5.57 -8.43 -1.23
N ASP A 86 -6.20 -7.26 -1.37
CA ASP A 86 -6.28 -6.53 -2.63
C ASP A 86 -4.88 -6.14 -3.16
N ALA A 87 -4.01 -5.68 -2.26
CA ALA A 87 -2.65 -5.30 -2.59
C ALA A 87 -1.84 -6.47 -3.20
N GLN A 88 -2.08 -7.71 -2.77
CA GLN A 88 -1.34 -8.89 -3.22
C GLN A 88 -2.02 -9.67 -4.34
N GLY A 89 -3.30 -10.01 -4.18
CA GLY A 89 -3.95 -11.03 -4.99
C GLY A 89 -4.58 -10.43 -6.26
N VAL A 90 -5.50 -9.49 -6.06
CA VAL A 90 -6.34 -8.96 -7.15
C VAL A 90 -5.49 -8.19 -8.17
N ARG A 91 -4.59 -7.31 -7.70
CA ARG A 91 -3.75 -6.50 -8.59
C ARG A 91 -2.76 -7.34 -9.39
N ARG A 92 -2.18 -8.38 -8.80
CA ARG A 92 -1.25 -9.30 -9.51
C ARG A 92 -1.97 -10.08 -10.60
N ALA A 93 -3.16 -10.60 -10.31
CA ALA A 93 -3.95 -11.34 -11.28
C ALA A 93 -4.35 -10.45 -12.48
N ALA A 94 -4.81 -9.22 -12.22
CA ALA A 94 -5.14 -8.27 -13.27
C ALA A 94 -3.93 -7.90 -14.15
N GLY A 95 -2.74 -7.72 -13.56
CA GLY A 95 -1.52 -7.46 -14.33
C GLY A 95 -1.04 -8.66 -15.15
N GLN A 96 -1.19 -9.89 -14.63
CA GLN A 96 -0.91 -11.11 -15.40
C GLN A 96 -1.85 -11.23 -16.60
N GLN A 97 -3.14 -10.94 -16.41
CA GLN A 97 -4.11 -10.90 -17.51
C GLN A 97 -3.75 -9.84 -18.55
N ALA A 98 -3.40 -8.62 -18.12
CA ALA A 98 -2.96 -7.55 -19.00
C ALA A 98 -1.73 -7.96 -19.83
N ARG A 99 -0.75 -8.62 -19.21
CA ARG A 99 0.46 -9.11 -19.88
C ARG A 99 0.16 -10.18 -20.94
N ILE A 100 -0.67 -11.16 -20.60
CA ILE A 100 -1.10 -12.20 -21.56
C ILE A 100 -1.84 -11.55 -22.73
N LEU A 101 -2.73 -10.60 -22.45
CA LEU A 101 -3.51 -9.92 -23.48
C LEU A 101 -2.62 -9.05 -24.40
N ASN A 102 -1.64 -8.33 -23.84
CA ASN A 102 -0.64 -7.58 -24.60
C ASN A 102 0.16 -8.51 -25.55
N GLN A 103 0.59 -9.68 -25.06
CA GLN A 103 1.31 -10.67 -25.86
C GLN A 103 0.46 -11.24 -27.01
N MET A 104 -0.83 -11.51 -26.75
CA MET A 104 -1.77 -11.96 -27.77
C MET A 104 -1.98 -10.89 -28.85
N PHE A 105 -2.14 -9.61 -28.45
CA PHE A 105 -2.28 -8.51 -29.39
C PHE A 105 -1.04 -8.31 -30.24
N GLU A 106 0.15 -8.41 -29.67
CA GLU A 106 1.40 -8.28 -30.41
C GLU A 106 1.56 -9.39 -31.46
N ALA A 107 1.22 -10.64 -31.10
CA ALA A 107 1.21 -11.75 -32.04
C ALA A 107 0.22 -11.52 -33.21
N LEU A 108 -0.98 -11.01 -32.91
CA LEU A 108 -2.02 -10.73 -33.91
C LEU A 108 -1.69 -9.53 -34.81
N ARG A 109 -0.99 -8.51 -34.29
CA ARG A 109 -0.53 -7.35 -35.09
C ARG A 109 0.34 -7.75 -36.27
N THR A 110 1.11 -8.82 -36.12
CA THR A 110 1.96 -9.38 -37.19
C THR A 110 1.13 -9.85 -38.40
N HIS A 111 -0.14 -10.22 -38.20
CA HIS A 111 -1.02 -10.75 -39.25
C HIS A 111 -2.20 -9.84 -39.63
N HIS A 112 -2.63 -8.93 -38.74
CA HIS A 112 -3.72 -7.99 -38.98
C HIS A 112 -3.33 -6.60 -38.46
N ARG A 113 -3.61 -5.52 -39.21
CA ARG A 113 -3.38 -4.11 -38.76
C ARG A 113 -4.35 -3.72 -37.62
N LEU A 114 -4.20 -4.33 -36.46
CA LEU A 114 -4.94 -3.98 -35.25
C LEU A 114 -4.22 -2.83 -34.54
N GLN A 115 -4.95 -1.75 -34.27
CA GLN A 115 -4.54 -0.69 -33.36
C GLN A 115 -5.12 -1.01 -31.97
N ALA A 116 -4.42 -1.82 -31.20
CA ALA A 116 -4.72 -2.05 -29.79
C ALA A 116 -3.79 -1.20 -28.91
N HIS A 117 -4.33 -0.60 -27.85
CA HIS A 117 -3.54 0.07 -26.83
C HIS A 117 -2.96 -0.98 -25.86
N THR A 118 -1.70 -0.82 -25.47
CA THR A 118 -1.06 -1.68 -24.46
C THR A 118 -1.69 -1.43 -23.10
N LEU A 119 -2.15 -2.49 -22.44
CA LEU A 119 -2.68 -2.43 -21.09
C LEU A 119 -1.53 -2.29 -20.08
N ALA A 120 -1.78 -1.56 -18.98
CA ALA A 120 -0.84 -1.43 -17.89
C ALA A 120 -0.68 -2.77 -17.15
N GLU A 121 0.53 -3.30 -17.11
CA GLU A 121 0.86 -4.55 -16.42
C GLU A 121 1.07 -4.30 -14.93
N LEU A 122 -0.01 -4.33 -14.15
CA LEU A 122 0.02 -4.14 -12.70
C LEU A 122 0.77 -5.27 -11.99
N LEU A 123 1.98 -5.02 -11.51
CA LEU A 123 2.81 -6.02 -10.83
C LEU A 123 2.29 -6.44 -9.44
N GLY A 124 1.37 -5.68 -8.85
CA GLY A 124 0.89 -5.85 -7.47
C GLY A 124 2.00 -5.77 -6.42
N HIS A 125 1.67 -6.00 -5.15
CA HIS A 125 2.67 -6.12 -4.07
C HIS A 125 3.04 -7.58 -3.82
N THR A 126 4.29 -7.83 -3.44
CA THR A 126 4.68 -9.16 -2.97
C THR A 126 4.20 -9.38 -1.51
N PRO A 127 4.03 -10.63 -1.05
CA PRO A 127 3.66 -10.90 0.34
C PRO A 127 4.62 -10.27 1.35
N LEU A 128 5.93 -10.22 1.01
CA LEU A 128 6.95 -9.62 1.85
C LEU A 128 6.80 -8.08 1.93
N GLU A 129 6.41 -7.42 0.84
CA GLU A 129 6.14 -5.97 0.84
C GLU A 129 4.94 -5.60 1.71
N VAL A 130 3.90 -6.44 1.70
CA VAL A 130 2.72 -6.26 2.57
C VAL A 130 3.09 -6.52 4.03
N PHE A 131 3.85 -7.58 4.31
CA PHE A 131 4.34 -7.85 5.66
C PHE A 131 5.19 -6.69 6.20
N ALA A 132 6.16 -6.20 5.42
CA ALA A 132 6.96 -5.03 5.79
C ALA A 132 6.09 -3.78 6.03
N GLY A 133 5.06 -3.57 5.19
CA GLY A 133 4.07 -2.51 5.39
C GLY A 133 3.33 -2.65 6.72
N SER A 134 2.87 -3.85 7.07
CA SER A 134 2.16 -4.06 8.35
C SER A 134 3.03 -3.78 9.57
N LEU A 135 4.29 -4.25 9.58
CA LEU A 135 5.22 -3.97 10.66
C LEU A 135 5.49 -2.47 10.80
N LEU A 136 5.71 -1.78 9.67
CA LEU A 136 5.90 -0.33 9.66
C LEU A 136 4.67 0.39 10.21
N GLY A 137 3.47 0.01 9.79
CA GLY A 137 2.21 0.60 10.26
C GLY A 137 2.01 0.46 11.77
N ILE A 138 2.19 -0.77 12.28
CA ILE A 138 2.10 -1.06 13.72
C ILE A 138 3.13 -0.23 14.50
N ALA A 139 4.39 -0.22 14.05
CA ALA A 139 5.45 0.52 14.73
C ALA A 139 5.18 2.03 14.76
N VAL A 140 4.76 2.62 13.64
CA VAL A 140 4.46 4.06 13.56
C VAL A 140 3.30 4.45 14.47
N ALA A 141 2.22 3.66 14.50
CA ALA A 141 1.10 3.93 15.39
C ALA A 141 1.54 3.87 16.87
N LEU A 142 2.25 2.82 17.28
CA LEU A 142 2.76 2.70 18.65
C LEU A 142 3.68 3.86 19.04
N LEU A 143 4.55 4.32 18.13
CA LEU A 143 5.41 5.48 18.38
C LEU A 143 4.59 6.75 18.57
N ILE A 144 3.61 7.03 17.70
CA ILE A 144 2.77 8.23 17.81
C ILE A 144 2.02 8.24 19.14
N HIS A 145 1.43 7.11 19.54
CA HIS A 145 0.75 6.99 20.83
C HIS A 145 1.70 7.14 22.01
N ALA A 146 2.93 6.61 21.93
CA ALA A 146 3.93 6.75 22.98
C ALA A 146 4.39 8.19 23.21
N TYR A 147 4.39 9.04 22.17
CA TYR A 147 4.74 10.47 22.28
C TYR A 147 3.55 11.38 22.60
N ALA A 148 2.33 10.90 22.41
CA ALA A 148 1.10 11.67 22.63
C ALA A 148 0.51 11.52 24.05
N VAL A 149 1.00 10.53 24.82
CA VAL A 149 0.70 10.31 26.25
C VAL A 149 1.72 11.05 27.11
#